data_AF-A0A535YT40-F1
#
_entry.id   AF-A0A535YT40-F1
#
_cell.length_a   1.000
_cell.length_b   1.000
_cell.length_c   1.000
_cell.angle_alpha   90.00
_cell.angle_beta   90.00
_cell.angle_gamma   90.00
#
_symmetry.space_group_name_H-M   'P 1'
#
loop_
_entity.id
_entity.type
_entity.pdbx_description
1 polymer ?
#
loop_
_entity_poly.entity_id
_entity_poly.type
_entity_poly.pdbx_seq_one_letter_code
_entity_poly.pdbx_strand_id
1 'polypeptide(L)'
;MTREDIVVRLTVGELAHGGAAVARVDGRVVFVEGAIPGETVEAEVTHRRKDFWRAQAISVVEPAQARVEPPCPFFKLGCGGCQLQHVGYEEQLAQKRGVLHHQLEQAKLDFPFDRIDALGMDDPWRYRLRGEFHVLHRDGTVALGFYRKHTYRTLPIDACLIHAEAIEHALPAFAHAAQDPAAENVTALQFTWAPGSRPIGWSMPTRALAC
;
A
#
# COMPACT_ATOMS: atom_id res chain seq x y z
N MET A 1 15.63 -25.15 10.57
CA MET A 1 16.83 -24.30 10.59
C MET A 1 16.45 -23.02 11.30
N THR A 2 17.09 -22.76 12.43
CA THR A 2 16.77 -21.71 13.40
C THR A 2 16.89 -20.33 12.77
N ARG A 3 15.81 -19.54 12.88
CA ARG A 3 15.74 -18.12 12.49
C ARG A 3 16.61 -17.32 13.45
N GLU A 4 17.87 -17.12 13.10
CA GLU A 4 18.49 -15.85 13.43
C GLU A 4 18.04 -14.89 12.33
N ASP A 5 17.12 -14.00 12.70
CA ASP A 5 16.67 -12.90 11.86
C ASP A 5 17.91 -12.01 11.63
N ILE A 6 18.61 -12.27 10.52
CA ILE A 6 19.86 -11.58 10.22
C ILE A 6 19.49 -10.15 9.82
N VAL A 7 19.77 -9.24 10.74
CA VAL A 7 19.72 -7.80 10.52
C VAL A 7 21.02 -7.38 9.83
N VAL A 8 20.89 -6.73 8.68
CA VAL A 8 22.02 -6.19 7.92
C VAL A 8 21.87 -4.69 7.76
N ARG A 9 22.97 -3.95 7.94
CA ARG A 9 23.03 -2.53 7.61
C ARG A 9 23.35 -2.37 6.14
N LEU A 10 22.48 -1.71 5.39
CA LEU A 10 22.58 -1.56 3.94
C LEU A 10 22.39 -0.11 3.54
N THR A 11 23.26 0.40 2.66
CA THR A 11 22.95 1.59 1.87
C THR A 11 22.20 1.15 0.62
N VAL A 12 21.02 1.72 0.40
CA VAL A 12 20.12 1.31 -0.67
C VAL A 12 20.13 2.32 -1.82
N GLY A 13 20.05 1.80 -3.04
CA GLY A 13 19.97 2.56 -4.28
C GLY A 13 18.56 2.60 -4.84
N GLU A 14 18.46 2.56 -6.16
CA GLU A 14 17.22 2.65 -6.94
C GLU A 14 16.12 1.69 -6.48
N LEU A 15 14.86 2.07 -6.74
CA LEU A 15 13.73 1.19 -6.54
C LEU A 15 13.59 0.20 -7.71
N ALA A 16 13.39 -1.07 -7.39
CA ALA A 16 12.93 -2.06 -8.35
C ALA A 16 11.41 -1.96 -8.56
N HIS A 17 10.92 -2.59 -9.62
CA HIS A 17 9.47 -2.77 -9.81
C HIS A 17 8.82 -3.37 -8.55
N GLY A 18 7.73 -2.75 -8.10
CA GLY A 18 7.06 -3.11 -6.84
C GLY A 18 7.49 -2.28 -5.61
N GLY A 19 8.50 -1.41 -5.74
CA GLY A 19 8.83 -0.39 -4.74
C GLY A 19 9.84 -0.83 -3.66
N ALA A 20 10.53 -1.95 -3.86
CA ALA A 20 11.65 -2.33 -2.99
C ALA A 20 12.94 -1.66 -3.47
N ALA A 21 13.70 -1.05 -2.57
CA ALA A 21 15.00 -0.48 -2.88
C ALA A 21 16.04 -1.59 -3.08
N VAL A 22 17.00 -1.35 -3.97
CA VAL A 22 18.03 -2.33 -4.32
C VAL A 22 19.34 -2.01 -3.61
N ALA A 23 19.88 -2.99 -2.90
CA ALA A 23 21.23 -2.96 -2.35
C ALA A 23 22.06 -4.14 -2.86
N ARG A 24 23.37 -4.09 -2.66
CA ARG A 24 24.27 -5.22 -2.94
C ARG A 24 25.12 -5.53 -1.72
N VAL A 25 25.17 -6.80 -1.35
CA VAL A 25 26.02 -7.30 -0.25
C VAL A 25 26.64 -8.62 -0.68
N ASP A 26 27.96 -8.76 -0.53
CA ASP A 26 28.71 -9.97 -0.87
C ASP A 26 28.38 -10.55 -2.27
N GLY A 27 28.27 -9.68 -3.27
CA GLY A 27 27.94 -10.05 -4.65
C GLY A 27 26.47 -10.45 -4.89
N ARG A 28 25.59 -10.33 -3.89
CA ARG A 28 24.16 -10.64 -3.99
C ARG A 28 23.33 -9.37 -4.08
N VAL A 29 22.22 -9.46 -4.81
CA VAL A 29 21.21 -8.39 -4.84
C VAL A 29 20.29 -8.53 -3.63
N VAL A 30 19.99 -7.43 -2.94
CA VAL A 30 19.05 -7.41 -1.82
C VAL A 30 17.92 -6.44 -2.15
N PHE A 31 16.69 -6.94 -2.17
CA PHE A 31 15.49 -6.13 -2.31
C PHE A 31 14.97 -5.76 -0.92
N VAL A 32 15.02 -4.48 -0.57
CA VAL A 32 14.66 -3.96 0.75
C VAL A 32 13.35 -3.18 0.65
N GLU A 33 12.26 -3.73 1.19
CA GLU A 33 10.99 -3.00 1.26
C GLU A 33 11.01 -1.98 2.40
N GLY A 34 10.41 -0.81 2.20
CA GLY A 34 10.29 0.25 3.20
C GLY A 34 11.48 1.23 3.26
N ALA A 35 12.52 0.97 2.45
CA ALA A 35 13.64 1.86 2.23
C ALA A 35 13.47 2.63 0.91
N ILE A 36 14.10 3.81 0.80
CA ILE A 36 14.13 4.61 -0.43
C ILE A 36 15.56 4.93 -0.85
N PRO A 37 15.81 5.27 -2.13
CA PRO A 37 17.17 5.52 -2.61
C PRO A 37 17.91 6.59 -1.82
N GLY A 38 19.19 6.34 -1.56
CA GLY A 38 20.06 7.25 -0.81
C GLY A 38 20.03 7.03 0.72
N GLU A 39 19.29 6.04 1.20
CA GLU A 39 19.23 5.74 2.63
C GLU A 39 20.24 4.70 3.08
N THR A 40 20.61 4.80 4.36
CA THR A 40 21.19 3.69 5.10
C THR A 40 20.16 3.15 6.09
N VAL A 41 19.87 1.85 6.02
CA VAL A 41 18.84 1.18 6.83
C VAL A 41 19.38 -0.05 7.54
N GLU A 42 18.79 -0.41 8.67
CA GLU A 42 18.87 -1.78 9.19
C GLU A 42 17.71 -2.56 8.60
N ALA A 43 18.02 -3.67 7.93
CA ALA A 43 17.06 -4.49 7.23
C ALA A 43 17.10 -5.92 7.75
N GLU A 44 15.93 -6.44 8.12
CA GLU A 44 15.74 -7.83 8.50
C GLU A 44 15.59 -8.68 7.22
N VAL A 45 16.46 -9.68 7.03
CA VAL A 45 16.38 -10.57 5.87
C VAL A 45 15.22 -11.56 6.04
N THR A 46 14.18 -11.39 5.22
CA THR A 46 12.95 -12.21 5.27
C THR A 46 13.02 -13.45 4.38
N HIS A 47 13.83 -13.43 3.32
CA HIS A 47 13.98 -14.56 2.41
C HIS A 47 15.33 -14.59 1.72
N ARG A 48 15.93 -15.78 1.62
CA ARG A 48 17.26 -15.96 0.98
C ARG A 48 17.20 -16.92 -0.20
N ARG A 49 17.75 -16.49 -1.33
CA ARG A 49 18.14 -17.32 -2.47
C ARG A 49 19.65 -17.19 -2.71
N LYS A 50 20.17 -18.01 -3.63
CA LYS A 50 21.59 -18.02 -3.99
C LYS A 50 22.06 -16.64 -4.48
N ASP A 51 21.29 -16.03 -5.37
CA ASP A 51 21.69 -14.83 -6.11
C ASP A 51 21.02 -13.55 -5.57
N PHE A 52 19.91 -13.68 -4.83
CA PHE A 52 19.21 -12.53 -4.27
C PHE A 52 18.56 -12.82 -2.91
N TRP A 53 18.43 -11.78 -2.10
CA TRP A 53 17.68 -11.79 -0.84
C TRP A 53 16.52 -10.79 -0.89
N ARG A 54 15.50 -11.05 -0.07
CA ARG A 54 14.46 -10.08 0.28
C ARG A 54 14.63 -9.70 1.73
N ALA A 55 14.43 -8.42 2.02
CA ALA A 55 14.54 -7.87 3.35
C ALA A 55 13.46 -6.80 3.58
N GLN A 56 13.16 -6.55 4.85
CA GLN A 56 12.28 -5.48 5.29
C GLN A 56 13.12 -4.48 6.08
N ALA A 57 13.11 -3.21 5.71
CA ALA A 57 13.69 -2.17 6.55
C ALA A 57 12.94 -2.12 7.89
N ILE A 58 13.66 -2.30 8.99
CA ILE A 58 13.14 -2.24 10.36
C ILE A 58 13.51 -0.93 11.05
N SER A 59 14.60 -0.29 10.62
CA SER A 59 14.99 1.05 11.05
C SER A 59 15.66 1.80 9.89
N VAL A 60 15.45 3.12 9.83
CA VAL A 60 16.16 4.01 8.91
C VAL A 60 17.21 4.75 9.72
N VAL A 61 18.48 4.47 9.44
CA VAL A 61 19.63 5.04 10.17
C VAL A 61 19.99 6.41 9.63
N GLU A 62 20.02 6.53 8.29
CA GLU A 62 20.25 7.79 7.58
C GLU A 62 19.11 7.97 6.57
N PRO A 63 18.12 8.83 6.87
CA PRO A 63 16.98 9.05 5.98
C PRO A 63 17.37 9.92 4.79
N ALA A 64 16.78 9.65 3.63
CA ALA A 64 16.94 10.47 2.44
C ALA A 64 15.98 11.68 2.52
N GLN A 65 16.33 12.77 1.82
CA GLN A 65 15.52 13.99 1.80
C GLN A 65 14.09 13.74 1.29
N ALA A 66 13.92 12.79 0.38
CA ALA A 66 12.63 12.43 -0.18
C ALA A 66 11.76 11.55 0.76
N ARG A 67 12.24 11.18 1.96
CA ARG A 67 11.44 10.42 2.92
C ARG A 67 10.38 11.34 3.51
N VAL A 68 9.14 10.87 3.51
CA VAL A 68 8.01 11.54 4.17
C VAL A 68 7.36 10.60 5.16
N GLU A 69 6.68 11.19 6.14
CA GLU A 69 5.84 10.45 7.06
C GLU A 69 4.56 9.99 6.33
N PRO A 70 4.25 8.68 6.25
CA PRO A 70 3.01 8.24 5.62
C PRO A 70 1.79 8.86 6.28
N PRO A 71 0.93 9.57 5.51
CA PRO A 71 -0.23 10.24 6.07
C PRO A 71 -1.34 9.25 6.46
N CYS A 72 -1.38 8.05 5.87
CA CYS A 72 -2.33 7.02 6.25
C CYS A 72 -1.86 6.28 7.52
N PRO A 73 -2.62 6.31 8.63
CA PRO A 73 -2.23 5.61 9.86
C PRO A 73 -2.14 4.09 9.65
N PHE A 74 -2.97 3.53 8.77
CA PHE A 74 -3.00 2.09 8.47
C PHE A 74 -1.78 1.61 7.67
N PHE A 75 -1.06 2.51 6.98
CA PHE A 75 0.16 2.15 6.27
C PHE A 75 1.22 1.61 7.25
N LYS A 76 1.45 2.33 8.35
CA LYS A 76 2.39 1.92 9.41
C LYS A 76 1.95 0.66 10.15
N LEU A 77 0.63 0.45 10.26
CA LEU A 77 0.07 -0.77 10.83
C LEU A 77 0.19 -1.98 9.89
N GLY A 78 0.73 -1.80 8.67
CA GLY A 78 1.00 -2.88 7.73
C GLY A 78 -0.11 -3.16 6.72
N CYS A 79 -1.01 -2.20 6.44
CA CYS A 79 -2.00 -2.32 5.38
C CYS A 79 -1.35 -2.64 4.02
N GLY A 80 -1.85 -3.65 3.32
CA GLY A 80 -1.34 -4.07 2.00
C GLY A 80 -1.77 -3.19 0.82
N GLY A 81 -2.59 -2.17 1.04
CA GLY A 81 -3.21 -1.39 -0.03
C GLY A 81 -2.26 -0.42 -0.75
N CYS A 82 -1.25 0.12 -0.05
CA CYS A 82 -0.30 1.10 -0.59
C CYS A 82 1.14 0.65 -0.31
N GLN A 83 2.06 0.96 -1.22
CA GLN A 83 3.47 0.57 -1.11
C GLN A 83 4.41 1.74 -0.82
N LEU A 84 4.12 2.93 -1.37
CA LEU A 84 5.07 4.05 -1.46
C LEU A 84 4.71 5.29 -0.61
N GLN A 85 3.81 5.20 0.37
CA GLN A 85 3.40 6.40 1.13
C GLN A 85 4.51 7.03 1.98
N HIS A 86 5.65 6.36 2.15
CA HIS A 86 6.83 6.87 2.84
C HIS A 86 7.80 7.62 1.91
N VAL A 87 7.45 7.73 0.62
CA VAL A 87 8.24 8.37 -0.43
C VAL A 87 7.52 9.66 -0.84
N GLY A 88 8.24 10.78 -0.90
CA GLY A 88 7.72 12.04 -1.40
C GLY A 88 7.19 11.90 -2.82
N TYR A 89 6.14 12.65 -3.18
CA TYR A 89 5.41 12.41 -4.43
C TYR A 89 6.25 12.61 -5.69
N GLU A 90 7.08 13.66 -5.73
CA GLU A 90 8.02 13.91 -6.84
C GLU A 90 9.00 12.75 -7.02
N GLU A 91 9.52 12.22 -5.90
CA GLU A 91 10.40 11.06 -5.90
C GLU A 91 9.65 9.80 -6.37
N GLN A 92 8.38 9.61 -6.01
CA GLN A 92 7.58 8.50 -6.56
C GLN A 92 7.50 8.56 -8.09
N LEU A 93 7.35 9.76 -8.67
CA LEU A 93 7.32 9.95 -10.12
C LEU A 93 8.70 9.67 -10.73
N ALA A 94 9.77 10.22 -10.14
CA ALA A 94 11.14 9.98 -10.58
C ALA A 94 11.50 8.48 -10.58
N GLN A 95 11.16 7.77 -9.50
CA GLN A 95 11.40 6.34 -9.39
C GLN A 95 10.59 5.52 -10.40
N LYS A 96 9.35 5.90 -10.71
CA LYS A 96 8.57 5.23 -11.78
C LYS A 96 9.23 5.38 -13.15
N ARG A 97 9.80 6.56 -13.46
CA ARG A 97 10.57 6.79 -14.69
C ARG A 97 11.81 5.91 -14.72
N GLY A 98 12.56 5.87 -13.61
CA GLY A 98 13.75 5.03 -13.44
C GLY A 98 13.46 3.55 -13.65
N VAL A 99 12.40 3.03 -13.02
CA VAL A 99 11.95 1.64 -13.19
C VAL A 99 11.64 1.33 -14.64
N LEU A 100 10.87 2.19 -15.32
CA LEU A 100 10.55 1.97 -16.75
C LEU A 100 11.82 1.95 -17.61
N HIS A 101 12.71 2.93 -17.42
CA HIS A 101 13.98 3.00 -18.14
C HIS A 101 14.81 1.74 -17.95
N HIS A 102 14.99 1.29 -16.69
CA HIS A 102 15.74 0.08 -16.39
C HIS A 102 15.14 -1.15 -17.06
N GLN A 103 13.81 -1.26 -17.11
CA GLN A 103 13.15 -2.36 -17.82
C GLN A 103 13.38 -2.31 -19.34
N LEU A 104 13.45 -1.12 -19.94
CA LEU A 104 13.76 -0.95 -21.37
C LEU A 104 15.22 -1.33 -21.66
N GLU A 105 16.16 -0.91 -20.82
CA GLU A 105 17.57 -1.31 -20.91
C GLU A 105 17.74 -2.83 -20.81
N GLN A 106 17.07 -3.47 -19.85
CA GLN A 106 17.05 -4.93 -19.71
C GLN A 106 16.48 -5.63 -20.95
N ALA A 107 15.50 -5.03 -21.60
CA ALA A 107 14.93 -5.51 -22.86
C ALA A 107 15.81 -5.20 -24.08
N LYS A 108 16.97 -4.54 -23.90
CA LYS A 108 17.86 -4.07 -24.96
C LYS A 108 17.18 -3.08 -25.93
N LEU A 109 16.23 -2.31 -25.40
CA LEU A 109 15.57 -1.24 -26.13
C LEU A 109 16.23 0.08 -25.74
N ASP A 110 16.90 0.71 -26.70
CA ASP A 110 17.51 2.02 -26.52
C ASP A 110 16.44 3.10 -26.57
N PHE A 111 16.08 3.63 -25.40
CA PHE A 111 15.11 4.71 -25.25
C PHE A 111 15.64 5.75 -24.25
N PRO A 112 15.86 7.01 -24.66
CA PRO A 112 16.45 8.03 -23.79
C PRO A 112 15.63 8.32 -22.53
N PHE A 113 16.28 8.35 -21.36
CA PHE A 113 15.64 8.63 -20.06
C PHE A 113 14.92 9.99 -20.01
N ASP A 114 15.50 11.01 -20.64
CA ASP A 114 14.95 12.37 -20.71
C ASP A 114 13.64 12.45 -21.51
N ARG A 115 13.33 11.41 -22.30
CA ARG A 115 12.06 11.27 -23.04
C ARG A 115 11.01 10.46 -22.30
N ILE A 116 11.29 9.98 -21.10
CA ILE A 116 10.32 9.27 -20.26
C ILE A 116 9.69 10.27 -19.31
N ASP A 117 8.41 10.56 -19.48
CA ASP A 117 7.63 11.39 -18.58
C ASP A 117 6.72 10.55 -17.67
N ALA A 118 6.56 10.98 -16.42
CA ALA A 118 5.56 10.45 -15.51
C ALA A 118 4.53 11.53 -15.22
N LEU A 119 3.33 11.39 -15.79
CA LEU A 119 2.22 12.30 -15.51
C LEU A 119 1.75 12.10 -14.06
N GLY A 120 2.00 13.12 -13.23
CA GLY A 120 1.52 13.18 -11.87
C GLY A 120 0.05 13.62 -11.79
N MET A 121 -0.50 13.51 -10.59
CA MET A 121 -1.79 14.04 -10.18
C MET A 121 -1.54 15.24 -9.28
N ASP A 122 -2.28 16.33 -9.47
CA ASP A 122 -2.13 17.56 -8.68
C ASP A 122 -2.41 17.31 -7.19
N ASP A 123 -3.43 16.49 -6.90
CA ASP A 123 -3.77 16.01 -5.56
C ASP A 123 -3.77 14.48 -5.56
N PRO A 124 -2.69 13.79 -5.13
CA PRO A 124 -2.52 12.33 -5.29
C PRO A 124 -3.33 11.50 -4.29
N TRP A 125 -4.54 11.94 -3.95
CA TRP A 125 -5.46 11.31 -3.01
C TRP A 125 -6.83 11.08 -3.64
N ARG A 126 -7.69 10.32 -2.96
CA ARG A 126 -9.10 10.11 -3.33
C ARG A 126 -9.35 9.55 -4.75
N TYR A 127 -8.33 9.00 -5.41
CA TYR A 127 -8.39 8.54 -6.81
C TYR A 127 -9.06 7.17 -7.01
N ARG A 128 -9.22 6.36 -5.95
CA ARG A 128 -9.87 5.04 -6.05
C ARG A 128 -11.39 5.16 -5.95
N LEU A 129 -12.01 4.96 -7.10
CA LEU A 129 -13.47 4.91 -7.29
C LEU A 129 -14.07 3.52 -7.05
N ARG A 130 -13.23 2.49 -6.89
CA ARG A 130 -13.63 1.12 -6.58
C ARG A 130 -12.71 0.52 -5.53
N GLY A 131 -13.28 -0.23 -4.60
CA GLY A 131 -12.55 -0.96 -3.57
C GLY A 131 -13.27 -2.25 -3.18
N GLU A 132 -12.50 -3.30 -2.89
CA GLU A 132 -12.99 -4.54 -2.29
C GLU A 132 -12.48 -4.62 -0.86
N PHE A 133 -13.38 -4.65 0.12
CA PHE A 133 -13.07 -4.66 1.54
C PHE A 133 -13.42 -6.03 2.11
N HIS A 134 -12.46 -6.68 2.74
CA HIS A 134 -12.68 -7.98 3.39
C HIS A 134 -13.46 -7.79 4.67
N VAL A 135 -14.44 -8.68 4.88
CA VAL A 135 -15.27 -8.71 6.07
C VAL A 135 -14.54 -9.52 7.15
N LEU A 136 -14.39 -8.93 8.33
CA LEU A 136 -13.82 -9.56 9.51
C LEU A 136 -14.89 -9.66 10.59
N HIS A 137 -15.28 -10.88 10.92
CA HIS A 137 -16.16 -11.18 12.06
C HIS A 137 -15.31 -11.41 13.31
N ARG A 138 -15.54 -10.66 14.37
CA ARG A 138 -14.85 -10.83 15.65
C ARG A 138 -15.78 -10.51 16.82
N ASP A 139 -16.00 -11.48 17.71
CA ASP A 139 -16.73 -11.30 18.97
C ASP A 139 -18.11 -10.65 18.80
N GLY A 140 -18.85 -11.04 17.75
CA GLY A 140 -20.18 -10.47 17.42
C GLY A 140 -20.14 -9.09 16.75
N THR A 141 -18.95 -8.56 16.47
CA THR A 141 -18.76 -7.32 15.70
C THR A 141 -18.21 -7.64 14.31
N VAL A 142 -18.57 -6.78 13.35
CA VAL A 142 -18.07 -6.86 11.98
C VAL A 142 -17.23 -5.63 11.70
N ALA A 143 -16.04 -5.85 11.16
CA ALA A 143 -15.15 -4.82 10.64
C ALA A 143 -14.86 -5.05 9.16
N LEU A 144 -14.55 -3.97 8.46
CA LEU A 144 -14.08 -4.00 7.08
C LEU A 144 -12.58 -3.71 7.04
N GLY A 145 -11.88 -4.34 6.10
CA GLY A 145 -10.43 -4.28 6.10
C GLY A 145 -9.77 -4.65 4.79
N PHE A 146 -8.46 -4.47 4.75
CA PHE A 146 -7.59 -5.02 3.71
C PHE A 146 -6.67 -6.06 4.31
N TYR A 147 -6.12 -6.94 3.48
CA TYR A 147 -5.04 -7.79 3.95
C TYR A 147 -3.81 -6.97 4.36
N ARG A 148 -3.13 -7.43 5.40
CA ARG A 148 -1.79 -6.97 5.76
C ARG A 148 -0.81 -7.37 4.66
N LYS A 149 0.21 -6.54 4.44
CA LYS A 149 1.27 -6.79 3.45
C LYS A 149 1.77 -8.22 3.52
N HIS A 150 1.82 -8.90 2.37
CA HIS A 150 2.33 -10.26 2.21
C HIS A 150 1.63 -11.34 3.06
N THR A 151 0.40 -11.12 3.49
CA THR A 151 -0.38 -12.12 4.24
C THR A 151 -1.84 -12.14 3.79
N TYR A 152 -2.59 -13.16 4.21
CA TYR A 152 -4.06 -13.19 4.12
C TYR A 152 -4.73 -12.77 5.43
N ARG A 153 -4.01 -12.08 6.33
CA ARG A 153 -4.56 -11.59 7.59
C ARG A 153 -5.18 -10.22 7.39
N THR A 154 -6.47 -10.08 7.64
CA THR A 154 -7.17 -8.80 7.52
C THR A 154 -6.73 -7.82 8.61
N LEU A 155 -6.41 -6.60 8.21
CA LEU A 155 -6.27 -5.42 9.06
C LEU A 155 -7.59 -4.64 8.98
N PRO A 156 -8.35 -4.53 10.08
CA PRO A 156 -9.52 -3.66 10.10
C PRO A 156 -9.09 -2.21 9.91
N ILE A 157 -9.86 -1.46 9.11
CA ILE A 157 -9.66 -0.03 8.88
C ILE A 157 -10.99 0.71 9.01
N ASP A 158 -10.93 1.97 9.42
CA ASP A 158 -12.10 2.86 9.47
C ASP A 158 -12.01 4.00 8.44
N ALA A 159 -10.86 4.16 7.79
CA ALA A 159 -10.61 5.17 6.75
C ALA A 159 -9.60 4.69 5.70
N CYS A 160 -9.66 5.25 4.49
CA CYS A 160 -8.70 4.99 3.43
C CYS A 160 -8.52 6.21 2.52
N LEU A 161 -7.45 6.97 2.74
CA LEU A 161 -7.16 8.25 2.07
C LEU A 161 -7.11 8.20 0.53
N ILE A 162 -6.88 7.02 -0.06
CA ILE A 162 -6.85 6.87 -1.52
C ILE A 162 -8.22 6.53 -2.12
N HIS A 163 -9.20 6.11 -1.31
CA HIS A 163 -10.57 5.91 -1.78
C HIS A 163 -11.33 7.22 -1.80
N ALA A 164 -12.26 7.34 -2.75
CA ALA A 164 -13.22 8.43 -2.77
C ALA A 164 -13.93 8.57 -1.42
N GLU A 165 -14.18 9.80 -0.99
CA GLU A 165 -14.81 10.09 0.31
C GLU A 165 -16.17 9.39 0.45
N ALA A 166 -16.93 9.29 -0.65
CA ALA A 166 -18.20 8.58 -0.66
C ALA A 166 -18.08 7.09 -0.29
N ILE A 167 -16.96 6.44 -0.61
CA ILE A 167 -16.69 5.05 -0.21
C ILE A 167 -16.27 5.02 1.27
N GLU A 168 -15.34 5.90 1.67
CA GLU A 168 -14.85 5.98 3.05
C GLU A 168 -16.00 6.22 4.04
N HIS A 169 -16.86 7.21 3.77
CA HIS A 169 -18.01 7.54 4.61
C HIS A 169 -19.06 6.43 4.67
N ALA A 170 -19.08 5.53 3.68
CA ALA A 170 -20.02 4.42 3.63
C ALA A 170 -19.59 3.23 4.53
N LEU A 171 -18.29 3.11 4.84
CA LEU A 171 -17.74 1.93 5.53
C LEU A 171 -18.48 1.57 6.82
N PRO A 172 -18.83 2.50 7.74
CA PRO A 172 -19.53 2.15 8.97
C PRO A 172 -20.92 1.57 8.72
N ALA A 173 -21.67 2.11 7.75
CA ALA A 173 -23.02 1.65 7.43
C ALA A 173 -23.00 0.23 6.85
N PHE A 174 -22.03 -0.08 6.00
CA PHE A 174 -21.88 -1.41 5.43
C PHE A 174 -21.30 -2.43 6.42
N ALA A 175 -20.40 -2.00 7.31
CA ALA A 175 -19.95 -2.84 8.42
C ALA A 175 -21.14 -3.24 9.32
N HIS A 176 -22.05 -2.30 9.60
CA HIS A 176 -23.28 -2.59 10.33
C HIS A 176 -24.21 -3.53 9.55
N ALA A 177 -24.46 -3.28 8.26
CA ALA A 177 -25.30 -4.14 7.43
C ALA A 177 -24.75 -5.57 7.33
N ALA A 178 -23.42 -5.73 7.33
CA ALA A 178 -22.77 -7.05 7.32
C ALA A 178 -22.89 -7.81 8.65
N GLN A 179 -23.45 -7.22 9.71
CA GLN A 179 -23.80 -7.92 10.95
C GLN A 179 -25.10 -8.73 10.83
N ASP A 180 -25.88 -8.51 9.76
CA ASP A 180 -27.11 -9.27 9.51
C ASP A 180 -26.79 -10.77 9.39
N PRO A 181 -27.49 -11.67 10.10
CA PRO A 181 -27.30 -13.11 9.96
C PRO A 181 -27.41 -13.61 8.51
N ALA A 182 -28.21 -12.96 7.66
CA ALA A 182 -28.28 -13.27 6.23
C ALA A 182 -26.97 -12.98 5.48
N ALA A 183 -26.07 -12.16 6.04
CA ALA A 183 -24.78 -11.81 5.49
C ALA A 183 -23.61 -12.63 6.10
N GLU A 184 -23.88 -13.66 6.92
CA GLU A 184 -22.83 -14.44 7.61
C GLU A 184 -21.74 -15.00 6.68
N ASN A 185 -22.11 -15.38 5.46
CA ASN A 185 -21.19 -15.94 4.46
C ASN A 185 -20.51 -14.89 3.56
N VAL A 186 -20.78 -13.60 3.78
CA VAL A 186 -20.15 -12.52 3.01
C VAL A 186 -18.72 -12.33 3.49
N THR A 187 -17.77 -12.61 2.60
CA THR A 187 -16.33 -12.52 2.89
C THR A 187 -15.69 -11.21 2.41
N ALA A 188 -16.35 -10.50 1.49
CA ALA A 188 -15.90 -9.21 0.99
C ALA A 188 -17.08 -8.37 0.47
N LEU A 189 -16.94 -7.05 0.55
CA LEU A 189 -17.85 -6.07 -0.01
C LEU A 189 -17.12 -5.24 -1.07
N GLN A 190 -17.69 -5.17 -2.26
CA GLN A 190 -17.17 -4.32 -3.33
C GLN A 190 -17.98 -3.02 -3.42
N PHE A 191 -17.30 -1.90 -3.29
CA PHE A 191 -17.88 -0.56 -3.48
C PHE A 191 -17.42 0.00 -4.81
N THR A 192 -18.35 0.62 -5.55
CA THR A 192 -18.04 1.40 -6.74
C THR A 192 -18.80 2.71 -6.65
N TRP A 193 -18.08 3.82 -6.74
CA TRP A 193 -18.65 5.16 -6.78
C TRP A 193 -18.18 5.88 -8.05
N ALA A 194 -19.07 6.63 -8.70
CA ALA A 194 -18.70 7.47 -9.82
C ALA A 194 -18.94 8.95 -9.47
N PRO A 195 -18.08 9.87 -9.91
CA PRO A 195 -18.31 11.31 -9.76
C PRO A 195 -19.70 11.71 -10.26
N GLY A 196 -20.39 12.57 -9.49
CA GLY A 196 -21.78 12.97 -9.78
C GLY A 196 -22.85 11.96 -9.35
N SER A 197 -22.47 10.77 -8.87
CA SER A 197 -23.42 9.82 -8.28
C SER A 197 -23.76 10.20 -6.84
N ARG A 198 -24.94 9.77 -6.37
CA ARG A 198 -25.32 9.90 -4.96
C ARG A 198 -24.29 9.19 -4.06
N PRO A 199 -24.09 9.66 -2.81
CA PRO A 199 -23.27 8.95 -1.83
C PRO A 199 -23.68 7.47 -1.72
N ILE A 200 -22.71 6.58 -1.53
CA ILE A 200 -22.99 5.16 -1.32
C ILE A 200 -23.56 5.02 0.09
N GLY A 201 -24.88 4.99 0.20
CA GLY A 201 -25.54 4.83 1.48
C GLY A 201 -27.06 4.82 1.31
N TRP A 202 -27.70 3.82 1.91
CA TRP A 202 -29.12 3.87 2.16
C TRP A 202 -29.36 4.91 3.26
N SER A 203 -29.88 6.09 2.90
CA SER A 203 -30.72 6.80 3.85
C SER A 203 -31.98 5.93 3.98
N MET A 204 -32.13 5.19 5.08
CA MET A 204 -33.47 4.79 5.49
C MET A 204 -34.27 6.09 5.52
N PRO A 205 -35.36 6.24 4.74
CA PRO A 205 -36.25 7.36 4.99
C PRO A 205 -36.66 7.18 6.44
N THR A 206 -36.21 8.10 7.30
CA THR A 206 -36.83 8.30 8.60
C THR A 206 -38.30 8.46 8.28
N ARG A 207 -39.08 7.38 8.45
CA ARG A 207 -40.52 7.52 8.59
C ARG A 207 -40.64 8.47 9.75
N ALA A 208 -40.98 9.72 9.43
CA ALA A 208 -41.55 10.61 10.41
C ALA A 208 -42.65 9.77 11.07
N LEU A 209 -42.45 9.44 12.34
CA LEU A 209 -43.54 9.01 13.19
C LEU A 209 -44.52 10.17 13.12
N ALA A 210 -45.54 10.03 12.28
CA ALA A 210 -46.68 10.89 12.30
C ALA A 210 -47.31 10.68 13.68
N CYS A 211 -47.18 11.70 14.54
CA CYS A 211 -48.07 11.90 15.66
C CYS A 211 -49.49 12.17 15.15
#